data_AF-A0A530QR90-F1
#
_entry.id   AF-A0A530QR90-F1
#
_cell.length_a   1.000
_cell.length_b   1.000
_cell.length_c   1.000
_cell.angle_alpha   90.00
_cell.angle_beta   90.00
_cell.angle_gamma   90.00
#
_symmetry.space_group_name_H-M   'P 1'
#
loop_
_entity.id
_entity.type
_entity.pdbx_description
1 polymer ?
#
loop_
_entity_poly.entity_id
_entity_poly.type
_entity_poly.pdbx_seq_one_letter_code
_entity_poly.pdbx_strand_id
1 'polypeptide(L)'
;NWIIGVIIAGALGVALGCINAFLIHGFRIISIVATISTFNIFFGLLMFFTGGVSIYNLPDWLTNRVVLFEREMADGSWAEITLPVLIMVICVFATWALITRTTTGRQLYAFGDNPEGARRFGINIGAMQFIAFGWLGLMAGIAGLVQAHYAQEVVPNALYGRELDVLAAVVLGGARLGGGKGSVLGCILGVLLVSITQNGLNLMGVS
;
A
#
# COMPACT_ATOMS: atom_id res chain seq x y z
N ASN A 1 -5.68 -21.37 -1.76
CA ASN A 1 -5.48 -20.81 -3.12
C ASN A 1 -5.08 -19.35 -3.04
N TRP A 2 -3.79 -19.07 -3.29
CA TRP A 2 -3.23 -17.71 -3.26
C TRP A 2 -4.00 -16.70 -4.10
N ILE A 3 -4.39 -17.09 -5.32
CA ILE A 3 -5.14 -16.24 -6.25
C ILE A 3 -6.47 -15.78 -5.64
N ILE A 4 -7.19 -16.68 -4.97
CA ILE A 4 -8.48 -16.36 -4.33
C ILE A 4 -8.25 -15.40 -3.17
N GLY A 5 -7.20 -15.62 -2.36
CA GLY A 5 -6.83 -14.72 -1.26
C GLY A 5 -6.52 -13.31 -1.76
N VAL A 6 -5.72 -13.18 -2.82
CA VAL A 6 -5.38 -11.89 -3.45
C VAL A 6 -6.62 -11.20 -4.00
N ILE A 7 -7.52 -11.93 -4.67
CA ILE A 7 -8.76 -11.36 -5.22
C ILE A 7 -9.66 -10.84 -4.10
N ILE A 8 -9.88 -11.63 -3.05
CA ILE A 8 -10.74 -11.23 -1.93
C ILE A 8 -10.15 -10.04 -1.19
N ALA A 9 -8.85 -10.10 -0.84
CA ALA A 9 -8.17 -9.02 -0.14
C ALA A 9 -8.13 -7.74 -0.99
N GLY A 10 -7.87 -7.86 -2.29
CA GLY A 10 -7.92 -6.75 -3.23
C GLY A 10 -9.32 -6.16 -3.36
N ALA A 11 -10.37 -6.98 -3.46
CA ALA A 11 -11.76 -6.53 -3.55
C ALA A 11 -12.21 -5.81 -2.28
N LEU A 12 -11.89 -6.35 -1.10
CA LEU A 12 -12.13 -5.69 0.18
C LEU A 12 -11.38 -4.36 0.27
N GLY A 13 -10.10 -4.35 -0.12
CA GLY A 13 -9.30 -3.14 -0.18
C GLY A 13 -9.91 -2.07 -1.07
N VAL A 14 -10.34 -2.41 -2.29
CA VAL A 14 -11.04 -1.51 -3.20
C VAL A 14 -12.33 -0.99 -2.57
N ALA A 15 -13.13 -1.85 -1.94
CA ALA A 15 -14.39 -1.43 -1.30
C ALA A 15 -14.14 -0.40 -0.19
N LEU A 16 -13.16 -0.65 0.68
CA LEU A 16 -12.76 0.28 1.75
C LEU A 16 -12.16 1.58 1.18
N GLY A 17 -11.39 1.49 0.09
CA GLY A 17 -10.90 2.65 -0.65
C GLY A 17 -12.03 3.49 -1.25
N CYS A 18 -13.02 2.86 -1.85
CA CYS A 18 -14.20 3.54 -2.39
C CYS A 18 -15.03 4.21 -1.30
N ILE A 19 -15.10 3.65 -0.08
CA ILE A 19 -15.72 4.32 1.07
C ILE A 19 -14.99 5.63 1.38
N ASN A 20 -13.66 5.63 1.41
CA ASN A 20 -12.88 6.86 1.58
C ASN A 20 -13.15 7.87 0.47
N ALA A 21 -13.17 7.42 -0.79
CA ALA A 21 -13.46 8.27 -1.94
C ALA A 21 -14.87 8.90 -1.85
N PHE A 22 -15.86 8.10 -1.44
CA PHE A 22 -17.23 8.56 -1.25
C PHE A 22 -17.33 9.59 -0.13
N LEU A 23 -16.66 9.37 1.00
CA LEU A 23 -16.64 10.33 2.10
C LEU A 23 -16.02 11.67 1.68
N ILE A 24 -14.90 11.63 0.96
CA ILE A 24 -14.19 12.82 0.51
C ILE A 24 -14.99 13.56 -0.57
N HIS A 25 -15.50 12.84 -1.57
CA HIS A 25 -16.24 13.45 -2.67
C HIS A 25 -17.63 13.94 -2.25
N GLY A 26 -18.36 13.11 -1.50
CA GLY A 26 -19.74 13.37 -1.08
C GLY A 26 -19.84 14.47 -0.04
N PHE A 27 -19.01 14.42 1.01
CA PHE A 27 -19.06 15.39 2.11
C PHE A 27 -18.08 16.56 1.94
N ARG A 28 -17.28 16.58 0.87
CA ARG A 28 -16.27 17.62 0.58
C ARG A 28 -15.30 17.86 1.74
N ILE A 29 -14.90 16.78 2.42
CA ILE A 29 -13.96 16.81 3.54
C ILE A 29 -12.52 16.80 2.99
N ILE A 30 -11.58 17.42 3.72
CA ILE A 30 -10.15 17.34 3.41
C ILE A 30 -9.70 15.87 3.51
N SER A 31 -9.02 15.37 2.49
CA SER A 31 -8.66 13.96 2.34
C SER A 31 -7.91 13.39 3.55
N ILE A 32 -6.91 14.11 4.05
CA ILE A 32 -6.08 13.68 5.19
C ILE A 32 -6.95 13.40 6.43
N VAL A 33 -7.87 14.30 6.76
CA VAL A 33 -8.74 14.17 7.93
C VAL A 33 -9.65 12.95 7.76
N ALA A 34 -10.28 12.81 6.60
CA ALA A 34 -11.14 11.66 6.31
C ALA A 34 -10.38 10.32 6.43
N THR A 35 -9.15 10.24 5.89
CA THR A 35 -8.36 9.00 5.95
C THR A 35 -7.89 8.66 7.36
N ILE A 36 -7.55 9.66 8.19
CA ILE A 36 -7.15 9.43 9.58
C ILE A 36 -8.36 8.96 10.40
N SER A 37 -9.54 9.55 10.19
CA SER A 37 -10.77 9.11 10.84
C SER A 37 -11.15 7.68 10.44
N THR A 38 -11.14 7.39 9.14
CA THR A 38 -11.48 6.06 8.65
C THR A 38 -10.46 5.01 9.06
N PHE A 39 -9.16 5.35 9.13
CA PHE A 39 -8.12 4.49 9.69
C PHE A 39 -8.47 4.05 11.13
N ASN A 40 -8.84 4.99 12.00
CA ASN A 40 -9.24 4.67 13.37
C ASN A 40 -10.49 3.78 13.44
N ILE A 41 -11.47 4.01 12.56
CA ILE A 41 -12.68 3.18 12.47
C ILE A 41 -12.32 1.76 12.03
N PHE A 42 -11.52 1.62 10.97
CA PHE A 42 -11.09 0.32 10.46
C PHE A 42 -10.23 -0.44 11.47
N PHE A 43 -9.35 0.26 12.16
CA PHE A 43 -8.53 -0.31 13.23
C PHE A 43 -9.41 -0.76 14.42
N GLY A 44 -10.36 0.06 14.86
CA GLY A 44 -11.30 -0.31 15.92
C GLY A 44 -12.17 -1.52 15.53
N LEU A 45 -12.61 -1.58 14.28
CA LEU A 45 -13.40 -2.70 13.75
C LEU A 45 -12.55 -3.98 13.66
N LEU A 46 -11.29 -3.87 13.21
CA LEU A 46 -10.32 -4.97 13.23
C LEU A 46 -10.10 -5.49 14.66
N MET A 47 -9.89 -4.58 15.62
CA MET A 47 -9.68 -4.93 17.03
C MET A 47 -10.92 -5.60 17.64
N PHE A 48 -12.12 -5.12 17.29
CA PHE A 48 -13.38 -5.71 17.74
C PHE A 48 -13.56 -7.14 17.23
N PHE A 49 -13.30 -7.39 15.95
CA PHE A 49 -13.43 -8.73 15.36
C PHE A 49 -12.34 -9.71 15.84
N THR A 50 -11.12 -9.22 16.02
CA THR A 50 -9.99 -10.05 16.45
C THR A 50 -9.92 -10.22 17.96
N GLY A 51 -10.70 -9.46 18.74
CA GLY A 51 -10.61 -9.46 20.21
C GLY A 51 -9.24 -9.01 20.73
N GLY A 52 -8.40 -8.42 19.88
CA GLY A 52 -7.02 -8.06 20.19
C GLY A 52 -6.03 -9.23 20.27
N VAL A 53 -6.42 -10.44 19.88
CA VAL A 53 -5.52 -11.59 19.84
C VAL A 53 -4.97 -11.81 18.44
N SER A 54 -3.67 -12.12 18.37
CA SER A 54 -3.04 -12.56 17.13
C SER A 54 -3.57 -13.93 16.74
N ILE A 55 -3.94 -14.08 15.47
CA ILE A 55 -4.44 -15.34 14.93
C ILE A 55 -3.27 -16.09 14.31
N TYR A 56 -2.93 -17.25 14.88
CA TYR A 56 -1.82 -18.11 14.44
C TYR A 56 -2.28 -19.29 13.55
N ASN A 57 -3.58 -19.60 13.55
CA ASN A 57 -4.13 -20.70 12.76
C ASN A 57 -4.47 -20.20 11.35
N LEU A 58 -3.43 -20.03 10.53
CA LEU A 58 -3.59 -19.68 9.13
C LEU A 58 -3.68 -20.97 8.29
N PRO A 59 -4.48 -20.96 7.22
CA PRO A 59 -4.62 -22.14 6.36
C PRO A 59 -3.31 -22.43 5.62
N ASP A 60 -3.00 -23.72 5.39
CA ASP A 60 -1.72 -24.19 4.82
C ASP A 60 -1.30 -23.50 3.53
N TRP A 61 -2.26 -23.06 2.70
CA TRP A 61 -1.95 -22.34 1.47
C TRP A 61 -1.34 -20.95 1.71
N LEU A 62 -1.58 -20.34 2.87
CA LEU A 62 -1.03 -19.03 3.27
C LEU A 62 0.26 -19.19 4.10
N THR A 63 0.47 -20.35 4.72
CA THR A 63 1.67 -20.69 5.51
C THR A 63 2.76 -21.34 4.65
N ASN A 64 2.40 -22.09 3.62
CA ASN A 64 3.36 -22.70 2.71
C ASN A 64 4.24 -21.63 2.05
N ARG A 65 5.56 -21.70 2.28
CA ARG A 65 6.57 -20.91 1.59
C ARG A 65 6.57 -21.30 0.12
N VAL A 66 5.87 -20.53 -0.71
CA VAL A 66 5.96 -20.68 -2.16
C VAL A 66 7.26 -20.00 -2.60
N VAL A 67 8.36 -20.75 -2.59
CA VAL A 67 9.66 -20.33 -3.10
C VAL A 67 9.67 -20.58 -4.61
N LEU A 68 9.82 -19.51 -5.41
CA LEU A 68 9.77 -19.58 -6.87
C LEU A 68 11.15 -19.79 -7.51
N PHE A 69 12.21 -19.37 -6.82
CA PHE A 69 13.60 -19.54 -7.25
C PHE A 69 14.44 -19.94 -6.05
N GLU A 70 15.05 -21.12 -6.17
CA GLU A 70 16.00 -21.66 -5.22
C GLU A 70 17.29 -21.88 -6.03
N ARG A 71 18.30 -21.04 -5.79
CA ARG A 71 19.64 -21.22 -6.35
C ARG A 71 20.62 -21.17 -5.20
N GLU A 72 21.30 -22.29 -5.00
CA GLU A 72 22.44 -22.42 -4.10
C GLU A 72 23.56 -21.50 -4.61
N MET A 73 23.91 -20.47 -3.84
CA MET A 73 25.14 -19.70 -4.06
C MET A 73 26.31 -20.45 -3.43
N ALA A 74 27.52 -20.22 -3.96
CA ALA A 74 28.77 -20.91 -3.58
C ALA A 74 29.24 -20.68 -2.12
N ASP A 75 28.44 -20.01 -1.28
CA ASP A 75 28.71 -19.67 0.12
C ASP A 75 27.71 -20.34 1.10
N GLY A 76 26.85 -21.25 0.62
CA GLY A 76 25.87 -21.96 1.46
C GLY A 76 24.67 -21.11 1.91
N SER A 77 24.48 -19.91 1.34
CA SER A 77 23.28 -19.09 1.52
C SER A 77 22.29 -19.30 0.37
N TRP A 78 21.03 -19.52 0.74
CA TRP A 78 19.91 -19.72 -0.17
C TRP A 78 19.36 -18.34 -0.57
N ALA A 79 19.55 -17.95 -1.83
CA ALA A 79 18.90 -16.75 -2.37
C ALA A 79 17.46 -17.12 -2.79
N GLU A 80 16.54 -17.15 -1.82
CA GLU A 80 15.12 -17.38 -2.08
C GLU A 80 14.45 -16.08 -2.56
N ILE A 81 13.93 -16.06 -3.79
CA ILE A 81 12.97 -15.01 -4.18
C ILE A 81 11.63 -15.38 -3.55
N THR A 82 11.38 -14.81 -2.37
CA THR A 82 10.14 -15.03 -1.63
C THR A 82 8.97 -14.34 -2.34
N LEU A 83 7.81 -14.98 -2.34
CA LEU A 83 6.55 -14.50 -2.93
C LEU A 83 6.20 -13.01 -2.63
N PRO A 84 6.46 -12.44 -1.43
CA PRO A 84 6.31 -11.00 -1.15
C PRO A 84 7.07 -10.08 -2.10
N VAL A 85 8.30 -10.45 -2.48
CA VAL A 85 9.14 -9.64 -3.37
C VAL A 85 8.55 -9.60 -4.77
N LEU A 86 8.08 -10.73 -5.28
CA LEU A 86 7.42 -10.82 -6.58
C LEU A 86 6.13 -9.98 -6.61
N ILE A 87 5.29 -10.08 -5.57
CA ILE A 87 4.07 -9.27 -5.47
C ILE A 87 4.41 -7.79 -5.44
N MET A 88 5.41 -7.37 -4.65
CA MET A 88 5.86 -5.99 -4.61
C MET A 88 6.29 -5.50 -6.01
N VAL A 89 7.11 -6.27 -6.73
CA VAL A 89 7.55 -5.91 -8.09
C VAL A 89 6.37 -5.76 -9.04
N ILE A 90 5.39 -6.68 -8.99
CA ILE A 90 4.16 -6.60 -9.79
C ILE A 90 3.36 -5.33 -9.44
N CYS A 91 3.17 -5.02 -8.16
CA CYS A 91 2.43 -3.84 -7.70
C CYS A 91 3.13 -2.53 -8.12
N VAL A 92 4.45 -2.48 -8.02
CA VAL A 92 5.28 -1.36 -8.48
C VAL A 92 5.12 -1.18 -9.99
N PHE A 93 5.28 -2.24 -10.75
CA PHE A 93 5.16 -2.19 -12.21
C PHE A 93 3.75 -1.81 -12.65
N ALA A 94 2.72 -2.35 -12.01
CA ALA A 94 1.32 -2.00 -12.26
C ALA A 94 1.05 -0.51 -11.98
N THR A 95 1.57 0.01 -10.86
CA THR A 95 1.41 1.42 -10.49
C THR A 95 2.17 2.33 -11.45
N TRP A 96 3.39 1.96 -11.84
CA TRP A 96 4.17 2.68 -12.85
C TRP A 96 3.45 2.69 -14.21
N ALA A 97 2.93 1.55 -14.65
CA ALA A 97 2.18 1.46 -15.90
C ALA A 97 0.90 2.31 -15.86
N LEU A 98 0.16 2.29 -14.75
CA LEU A 98 -1.02 3.14 -14.55
C LEU A 98 -0.64 4.62 -14.67
N ILE A 99 0.39 5.06 -13.94
CA ILE A 99 0.80 6.47 -13.91
C ILE A 99 1.38 6.95 -15.24
N THR A 100 2.27 6.18 -15.86
CA THR A 100 3.07 6.64 -17.01
C THR A 100 2.42 6.31 -18.35
N ARG A 101 1.72 5.18 -18.47
CA ARG A 101 1.19 4.71 -19.77
C ARG A 101 -0.29 4.97 -19.97
N THR A 102 -1.08 5.23 -18.92
CA THR A 102 -2.52 5.43 -19.08
C THR A 102 -2.92 6.90 -19.11
N THR A 103 -4.01 7.21 -19.83
CA THR A 103 -4.64 8.53 -19.84
C THR A 103 -5.17 8.92 -18.46
N THR A 104 -5.65 7.94 -17.70
CA THR A 104 -6.08 8.07 -16.30
C THR A 104 -4.96 8.55 -15.39
N GLY A 105 -3.74 8.02 -15.56
CA GLY A 105 -2.56 8.50 -14.85
C GLY A 105 -2.31 9.98 -15.09
N ARG A 106 -2.32 10.43 -16.36
CA ARG A 106 -2.16 11.85 -16.69
C ARG A 106 -3.26 12.73 -16.12
N GLN A 107 -4.50 12.27 -16.12
CA GLN A 107 -5.63 12.96 -15.50
C GLN A 107 -5.47 13.05 -13.97
N LEU A 108 -4.89 12.03 -13.33
CA LEU A 108 -4.63 12.02 -11.89
C LEU A 108 -3.56 13.05 -11.49
N TYR A 109 -2.48 13.19 -12.29
CA TYR A 109 -1.50 14.26 -12.09
C TYR A 109 -2.12 15.64 -12.30
N ALA A 110 -2.94 15.83 -13.33
CA ALA A 110 -3.62 17.10 -13.57
C ALA A 110 -4.59 17.46 -12.44
N PHE A 111 -5.34 16.48 -11.92
CA PHE A 111 -6.21 16.64 -10.76
C PHE A 111 -5.41 17.04 -9.51
N GLY A 112 -4.27 16.41 -9.28
CA GLY A 112 -3.41 16.72 -8.12
C GLY A 112 -2.70 18.06 -8.20
N ASP A 113 -2.40 18.59 -9.39
CA ASP A 113 -1.72 19.88 -9.54
C ASP A 113 -2.70 21.05 -9.43
N ASN A 114 -3.83 20.98 -10.13
CA ASN A 114 -4.90 21.97 -10.03
C ASN A 114 -6.29 21.34 -10.24
N PRO A 115 -7.04 21.04 -9.16
CA PRO A 115 -8.37 20.44 -9.25
C PRO A 115 -9.38 21.30 -10.02
N GLU A 116 -9.35 22.63 -9.84
CA GLU A 116 -10.25 23.56 -10.54
C GLU A 116 -9.91 23.64 -12.03
N GLY A 117 -8.62 23.67 -12.36
CA GLY A 117 -8.13 23.61 -13.73
C GLY A 117 -8.56 22.32 -14.43
N ALA A 118 -8.36 21.16 -13.78
CA ALA A 118 -8.78 19.87 -14.30
C ALA A 118 -10.28 19.81 -14.62
N ARG A 119 -11.13 20.39 -13.75
CA ARG A 119 -12.58 20.47 -13.97
C ARG A 119 -12.93 21.27 -15.24
N ARG A 120 -12.21 22.36 -15.51
CA ARG A 120 -12.41 23.18 -16.72
C ARG A 120 -12.02 22.43 -18.00
N PHE A 121 -11.10 21.48 -17.90
CA PHE A 121 -10.75 20.57 -19.01
C PHE A 121 -11.70 19.36 -19.16
N GLY A 122 -12.83 19.34 -18.44
CA GLY A 122 -13.83 18.27 -18.54
C GLY A 122 -13.47 16.99 -17.76
N ILE A 123 -12.45 17.04 -16.89
CA ILE A 123 -12.06 15.90 -16.04
C ILE A 123 -13.07 15.78 -14.90
N ASN A 124 -13.70 14.60 -14.77
CA ASN A 124 -14.57 14.30 -13.65
C ASN A 124 -13.74 14.05 -12.38
N ILE A 125 -13.73 15.04 -11.47
CA ILE A 125 -13.00 14.97 -10.20
C ILE A 125 -13.45 13.76 -9.37
N GLY A 126 -14.76 13.47 -9.33
CA GLY A 126 -15.29 12.35 -8.56
C GLY A 126 -14.74 11.03 -9.04
N ALA A 127 -14.82 10.77 -10.34
CA ALA A 127 -14.28 9.54 -10.93
C ALA A 127 -12.78 9.38 -10.62
N MET A 128 -12.01 10.47 -10.66
CA MET A 128 -10.56 10.44 -10.43
C MET A 128 -10.25 10.17 -8.95
N GLN A 129 -11.03 10.72 -8.02
CA GLN A 129 -10.95 10.38 -6.60
C GLN A 129 -11.26 8.90 -6.35
N PHE A 130 -12.33 8.36 -6.95
CA PHE A 130 -12.68 6.94 -6.83
C PHE A 130 -11.58 6.02 -7.37
N ILE A 131 -10.99 6.36 -8.52
CA ILE A 131 -9.87 5.58 -9.08
C ILE A 131 -8.64 5.66 -8.17
N ALA A 132 -8.30 6.85 -7.66
CA ALA A 132 -7.13 7.04 -6.81
C ALA A 132 -7.25 6.23 -5.50
N PHE A 133 -8.36 6.40 -4.79
CA PHE A 133 -8.57 5.70 -3.52
C PHE A 133 -8.90 4.22 -3.70
N GLY A 134 -9.56 3.83 -4.80
CA GLY A 134 -9.78 2.43 -5.14
C GLY A 134 -8.46 1.70 -5.44
N TRP A 135 -7.55 2.33 -6.18
CA TRP A 135 -6.21 1.78 -6.44
C TRP A 135 -5.37 1.69 -5.16
N LEU A 136 -5.39 2.74 -4.34
CA LEU A 136 -4.76 2.73 -3.01
C LEU A 136 -5.29 1.60 -2.13
N GLY A 137 -6.61 1.42 -2.11
CA GLY A 137 -7.28 0.35 -1.38
C GLY A 137 -6.88 -1.04 -1.88
N LEU A 138 -6.83 -1.24 -3.19
CA LEU A 138 -6.35 -2.48 -3.81
C LEU A 138 -4.94 -2.83 -3.34
N MET A 139 -4.03 -1.85 -3.38
CA MET A 139 -2.64 -2.03 -2.94
C MET A 139 -2.54 -2.32 -1.45
N ALA A 140 -3.33 -1.63 -0.62
CA ALA A 140 -3.39 -1.88 0.82
C ALA A 140 -3.91 -3.29 1.16
N GLY A 141 -4.94 -3.77 0.45
CA GLY A 141 -5.48 -5.12 0.62
C GLY A 141 -4.45 -6.21 0.28
N ILE A 142 -3.75 -6.05 -0.84
CA ILE A 142 -2.66 -6.96 -1.23
C ILE A 142 -1.51 -6.91 -0.21
N ALA A 143 -1.11 -5.71 0.23
CA ALA A 143 -0.07 -5.54 1.22
C ALA A 143 -0.41 -6.21 2.56
N GLY A 144 -1.67 -6.13 3.02
CA GLY A 144 -2.13 -6.80 4.23
C GLY A 144 -2.04 -8.33 4.13
N LEU A 145 -2.42 -8.91 2.98
CA LEU A 145 -2.28 -10.34 2.72
C LEU A 145 -0.80 -10.77 2.74
N VAL A 146 0.07 -9.99 2.09
CA VAL A 146 1.52 -10.23 2.05
C VAL A 146 2.13 -10.13 3.44
N GLN A 147 1.69 -9.17 4.26
CA GLN A 147 2.13 -9.03 5.65
C GLN A 147 1.76 -10.26 6.47
N ALA A 148 0.53 -10.76 6.36
CA ALA A 148 0.10 -11.97 7.05
C ALA A 148 0.94 -13.20 6.64
N HIS A 149 1.30 -13.30 5.36
CA HIS A 149 2.22 -14.32 4.88
C HIS A 149 3.66 -14.12 5.39
N TYR A 150 4.16 -12.89 5.45
CA TYR A 150 5.51 -12.64 5.93
C TYR A 150 5.65 -12.93 7.43
N ALA A 151 4.67 -12.48 8.23
CA ALA A 151 4.66 -12.69 9.68
C ALA A 151 4.27 -14.13 10.07
N GLN A 152 3.61 -14.89 9.18
CA GLN A 152 3.03 -16.21 9.47
C GLN A 152 1.98 -16.19 10.60
N GLU A 153 1.50 -14.99 10.94
CA GLU A 153 0.45 -14.71 11.91
C GLU A 153 -0.31 -13.46 11.47
N VAL A 154 -1.58 -13.36 11.86
CA VAL A 154 -2.37 -12.13 11.69
C VAL A 154 -2.31 -11.35 12.99
N VAL A 155 -1.47 -10.32 13.00
CA VAL A 155 -1.27 -9.43 14.14
C VAL A 155 -2.00 -8.10 13.87
N PRO A 156 -3.08 -7.78 14.61
CA PRO A 156 -3.91 -6.60 14.32
C PRO A 156 -3.16 -5.26 14.47
N ASN A 157 -2.14 -5.20 15.32
CA ASN A 157 -1.40 -3.98 15.66
C ASN A 157 -0.02 -3.88 14.98
N ALA A 158 0.35 -4.79 14.09
CA ALA A 158 1.70 -4.87 13.53
C ALA A 158 2.15 -3.61 12.74
N LEU A 159 1.20 -2.90 12.13
CA LEU A 159 1.48 -1.70 11.32
C LEU A 159 1.04 -0.39 11.99
N TYR A 160 0.46 -0.46 13.19
CA TYR A 160 -0.05 0.72 13.88
C TYR A 160 1.10 1.67 14.23
N GLY A 161 0.99 2.93 13.82
CA GLY A 161 1.99 3.97 14.09
C GLY A 161 3.13 4.05 13.07
N ARG A 162 3.19 3.14 12.09
CA ARG A 162 4.18 3.19 11.00
C ARG A 162 3.68 3.97 9.78
N GLU A 163 2.45 4.48 9.80
CA GLU A 163 1.86 5.17 8.65
C GLU A 163 2.59 6.48 8.34
N LEU A 164 2.97 7.22 9.40
CA LEU A 164 3.72 8.48 9.28
C LEU A 164 5.14 8.25 8.75
N ASP A 165 5.80 7.16 9.16
CA ASP A 165 7.13 6.80 8.66
C ASP A 165 7.09 6.48 7.16
N VAL A 166 6.07 5.73 6.73
CA VAL A 166 5.86 5.41 5.31
C VAL A 166 5.58 6.68 4.51
N LEU A 167 4.75 7.59 5.03
CA LEU A 167 4.51 8.89 4.39
C LEU A 167 5.80 9.72 4.29
N ALA A 168 6.61 9.77 5.35
CA ALA A 168 7.87 10.49 5.36
C ALA A 168 8.86 9.92 4.33
N ALA A 169 8.98 8.59 4.23
CA ALA A 169 9.84 7.93 3.26
C ALA A 169 9.45 8.23 1.81
N VAL A 170 8.15 8.23 1.51
CA VAL A 170 7.62 8.51 0.17
C VAL A 170 7.77 10.00 -0.19
N VAL A 171 7.59 10.91 0.78
CA VAL A 171 7.82 12.35 0.59
C VAL A 171 9.30 12.65 0.38
N LEU A 172 10.20 11.99 1.11
CA LEU A 172 11.65 12.05 0.89
C LEU A 172 12.01 11.57 -0.53
N GLY A 173 11.30 10.55 -1.02
CA GLY A 173 11.38 10.08 -2.41
C GLY A 173 10.87 11.07 -3.48
N GLY A 174 10.34 12.23 -3.08
CA GLY A 174 9.96 13.31 -3.99
C GLY A 174 8.46 13.38 -4.33
N ALA A 175 7.61 12.62 -3.65
CA ALA A 175 6.16 12.77 -3.77
C ALA A 175 5.66 14.00 -2.98
N ARG A 176 4.74 14.79 -3.55
CA ARG A 176 4.14 15.94 -2.88
C ARG A 176 2.83 15.58 -2.18
N LEU A 177 2.69 15.97 -0.92
CA LEU A 177 1.43 15.81 -0.15
C LEU A 177 0.25 16.56 -0.79
N GLY A 178 0.51 17.69 -1.43
CA GLY A 178 -0.49 18.47 -2.16
C GLY A 178 -0.92 17.86 -3.50
N GLY A 179 -0.30 16.77 -3.94
CA GLY A 179 -0.57 16.13 -5.24
C GLY A 179 0.21 16.76 -6.41
N GLY A 180 -0.04 16.22 -7.60
CA GLY A 180 0.41 16.80 -8.87
C GLY A 180 1.87 16.55 -9.25
N LYS A 181 2.74 16.11 -8.34
CA LYS A 181 4.14 15.74 -8.63
C LYS A 181 4.61 14.56 -7.78
N GLY A 182 5.40 13.69 -8.39
CA GLY A 182 5.99 12.51 -7.77
C GLY A 182 6.34 11.47 -8.84
N SER A 183 7.26 10.55 -8.54
CA SER A 183 7.60 9.43 -9.44
C SER A 183 7.66 8.14 -8.65
N VAL A 184 7.23 7.03 -9.27
CA VAL A 184 7.24 5.71 -8.61
C VAL A 184 8.66 5.29 -8.23
N LEU A 185 9.64 5.56 -9.10
CA LEU A 185 11.06 5.30 -8.82
C LEU A 185 11.57 6.12 -7.62
N GLY A 186 11.21 7.41 -7.56
CA GLY A 186 11.58 8.25 -6.42
C GLY A 186 11.04 7.72 -5.10
N CYS A 187 9.76 7.30 -5.07
CA CYS A 187 9.16 6.69 -3.88
C CYS A 187 9.91 5.43 -3.42
N ILE A 188 10.30 4.55 -4.36
CA ILE A 188 11.05 3.33 -4.04
C ILE A 188 12.42 3.66 -3.46
N LEU A 189 13.14 4.61 -4.06
CA LEU A 189 14.45 5.04 -3.56
C LEU A 189 14.34 5.66 -2.17
N GLY A 190 13.28 6.44 -1.91
CA GLY A 190 13.00 7.01 -0.59
C GLY A 190 12.73 5.95 0.46
N VAL A 191 11.86 4.98 0.17
CA VAL A 191 11.58 3.85 1.05
C VAL A 191 12.83 3.02 1.30
N LEU A 192 13.61 2.70 0.26
CA LEU A 192 14.85 1.94 0.38
C LEU A 192 15.87 2.65 1.28
N LEU A 193 16.03 3.97 1.13
CA LEU A 193 16.93 4.77 1.97
C LEU A 193 16.50 4.73 3.44
N VAL A 194 15.21 4.93 3.73
CA VAL A 194 14.69 4.87 5.10
C VAL A 194 14.85 3.46 5.68
N SER A 195 14.52 2.41 4.93
CA SER A 195 14.67 1.03 5.39
C SER A 195 16.12 0.65 5.67
N ILE A 196 17.08 1.02 4.81
CA ILE A 196 18.50 0.76 5.07
C ILE A 196 18.97 1.51 6.31
N THR A 197 18.54 2.76 6.49
CA THR A 197 18.94 3.58 7.63
C THR A 197 18.41 3.00 8.94
N GLN A 198 17.13 2.60 8.98
CA GLN A 198 16.52 1.95 10.14
C GLN A 198 17.20 0.62 10.48
N ASN A 199 17.48 -0.22 9.48
CA ASN A 199 18.19 -1.48 9.70
C ASN A 199 19.63 -1.24 10.18
N GLY A 200 20.34 -0.26 9.61
CA GLY A 200 21.69 0.10 10.03
C GLY A 200 21.74 0.61 11.47
N LEU A 201 20.82 1.49 11.87
CA LEU A 201 20.71 1.99 13.25
C LEU A 201 20.39 0.86 14.24
N ASN A 202 19.49 -0.04 13.87
CA ASN A 202 19.13 -1.20 14.68
C ASN A 202 20.34 -2.15 14.86
N LEU A 203 21.09 -2.43 13.81
CA LEU A 203 22.33 -3.22 13.89
C LEU A 203 23.44 -2.55 14.72
N MET A 204 23.44 -1.21 14.79
CA MET A 204 24.31 -0.45 15.69
C MET A 204 23.81 -0.37 17.14
N GLY A 205 22.68 -1.02 17.45
CA GLY A 205 22.12 -1.12 18.81
C GLY A 205 21.36 0.13 19.27
N VAL A 206 20.96 1.00 18.35
CA VAL A 206 20.13 2.17 18.65
C VAL A 206 18.69 1.82 18.27
N SER A 207 17.88 1.39 19.25
CA SER A 207 16.45 1.08 19.11
C SER A 207 15.67 1.60 20.29
#